data_AF-A0A5C7G4Q5-F1
#
_entry.id   AF-A0A5C7G4Q5-F1
#
_cell.length_a   1.000
_cell.length_b   1.000
_cell.length_c   1.000
_cell.angle_alpha   90.00
_cell.angle_beta   90.00
_cell.angle_gamma   90.00
#
_symmetry.space_group_name_H-M   'P 1'
#
loop_
_entity.id
_entity.type
_entity.pdbx_description
1 polymer ?
#
loop_
_entity_poly.entity_id
_entity_poly.type
_entity_poly.pdbx_seq_one_letter_code
_entity_poly.pdbx_strand_id
1 'polypeptide(L)'
;MAENSEFIRINGRAEQRNYSTIEAINRADAAFVGIALLFVESSEYLSVFQKFLPVDFEKRSYVIDLLVKAFIPDHALAKKYKTDKYAAAWMDPFLRALAADADHRNEALAAYMKNWCRMMRPWGWKPDLDTAPGKDRLFCDFAFEVALAVCAYDIDDSMFNDHPYYPRDLVDYYRMHVRHTRDAWRPIAAGPGVQIIAPPPPKKADLAKTKRKGIARWIELVCDGNVDATESVLEVIGKPRKLDDIHELMEALSEAGQAVHGDIKDDETVLIQASNVAEDRALGGFDGPAGPPSGPARCSAGLLAFSSWLEARGYRLVDLDNDDDAWHAVVVKADYHAELIELSNTLKIRTRTPAAVYND
;
A
#
# COMPACT_ATOMS: atom_id res chain seq x y z
N MET A 1 -27.38 28.64 3.79
CA MET A 1 -26.73 29.43 4.86
C MET A 1 -25.30 28.95 4.93
N ALA A 2 -24.34 29.80 4.56
CA ALA A 2 -22.93 29.42 4.61
C ALA A 2 -22.47 29.50 6.07
N GLU A 3 -22.36 28.34 6.71
CA GLU A 3 -21.76 28.24 8.03
C GLU A 3 -20.25 28.53 7.88
N ASN A 4 -19.81 29.72 8.26
CA ASN A 4 -18.39 30.04 8.35
C ASN A 4 -17.84 29.62 9.72
N SER A 5 -16.52 29.58 9.85
CA SER A 5 -15.81 29.18 11.08
C SER A 5 -16.13 30.05 12.31
N GLU A 6 -16.56 31.29 12.10
CA GLU A 6 -16.97 32.22 13.15
C GLU A 6 -18.38 31.89 13.68
N PHE A 7 -19.31 31.52 12.80
CA PHE A 7 -20.65 31.07 13.16
C PHE A 7 -20.64 29.82 14.04
N ILE A 8 -19.81 28.83 13.71
CA ILE A 8 -19.65 27.60 14.50
C ILE A 8 -19.01 27.89 15.87
N ARG A 9 -18.03 28.81 15.95
CA ARG A 9 -17.42 29.22 17.22
C ARG A 9 -18.42 29.89 18.17
N ILE A 10 -19.30 30.73 17.63
CA ILE A 10 -20.24 31.53 18.43
C ILE A 10 -21.49 30.71 18.79
N ASN A 11 -22.00 29.90 17.87
CA ASN A 11 -23.30 29.25 17.98
C ASN A 11 -23.25 27.72 18.10
N GLY A 12 -22.05 27.12 18.01
CA GLY A 12 -21.86 25.69 18.22
C GLY A 12 -22.30 25.27 19.62
N ARG A 13 -23.11 24.21 19.70
CA ARG A 13 -23.61 23.65 20.97
C ARG A 13 -22.42 23.25 21.86
N ALA A 14 -22.56 23.31 23.19
CA ALA A 14 -21.49 22.91 24.11
C ALA A 14 -21.00 21.47 23.86
N GLU A 15 -21.87 20.60 23.33
CA GLU A 15 -21.56 19.22 22.92
C GLU A 15 -20.73 19.14 21.62
N GLN A 16 -20.79 20.18 20.76
CA GLN A 16 -19.93 20.35 19.57
C GLN A 16 -18.59 21.03 19.90
N ARG A 17 -18.41 21.51 21.14
CA ARG A 17 -17.11 22.01 21.66
C ARG A 17 -16.20 20.88 22.16
N ASN A 18 -16.74 19.67 22.26
CA ASN A 18 -15.91 18.48 22.16
C ASN A 18 -15.51 18.42 20.68
N TYR A 19 -14.44 19.13 20.33
CA TYR A 19 -13.81 19.03 19.02
C TYR A 19 -13.82 17.56 18.64
N SER A 20 -14.39 17.22 17.48
CA SER A 20 -14.13 15.95 16.84
C SER A 20 -12.61 15.82 16.82
N THR A 21 -12.08 15.05 17.76
CA THR A 21 -10.64 14.83 17.86
C THR A 21 -10.27 14.15 16.56
N ILE A 22 -9.25 14.66 15.88
CA ILE A 22 -8.73 14.06 14.65
C ILE A 22 -8.31 12.64 15.01
N GLU A 23 -9.15 11.65 14.73
CA GLU A 23 -8.86 10.24 15.00
C GLU A 23 -7.93 9.82 13.87
N ALA A 24 -6.64 10.11 14.05
CA ALA A 24 -5.54 10.06 13.09
C ALA A 24 -5.32 8.71 12.36
N ILE A 25 -6.29 7.81 12.46
CA ILE A 25 -6.41 6.48 11.91
C ILE A 25 -7.06 6.52 10.50
N ASN A 26 -7.89 7.52 10.18
CA ASN A 26 -8.55 7.61 8.86
C ASN A 26 -7.89 8.62 7.89
N ARG A 27 -8.23 8.51 6.60
CA ARG A 27 -7.68 9.32 5.49
C ARG A 27 -8.05 10.81 5.56
N ALA A 28 -9.29 11.12 5.94
CA ALA A 28 -9.73 12.51 6.06
C ALA A 28 -8.95 13.26 7.15
N ASP A 29 -8.64 12.57 8.24
CA ASP A 29 -7.80 13.09 9.30
C ASP A 29 -6.35 13.29 8.83
N ALA A 30 -5.77 12.34 8.09
CA ALA A 30 -4.47 12.51 7.45
C ALA A 30 -4.44 13.71 6.49
N ALA A 31 -5.51 13.92 5.72
CA ALA A 31 -5.67 15.07 4.83
C ALA A 31 -5.70 16.40 5.59
N PHE A 32 -6.51 16.47 6.67
CA PHE A 32 -6.56 17.65 7.51
C PHE A 32 -5.17 17.96 8.11
N VAL A 33 -4.46 16.96 8.64
CA VAL A 33 -3.10 17.14 9.17
C VAL A 33 -2.15 17.63 8.06
N GLY A 34 -2.23 17.05 6.86
CA GLY A 34 -1.46 17.47 5.70
C GLY A 34 -1.65 18.94 5.37
N ILE A 35 -2.90 19.39 5.19
CA ILE A 35 -3.21 20.80 4.92
C ILE A 35 -2.72 21.70 6.06
N ALA A 36 -3.05 21.33 7.30
CA ALA A 36 -2.73 22.12 8.49
C ALA A 36 -1.22 22.36 8.63
N LEU A 37 -0.40 21.33 8.41
CA LEU A 37 1.04 21.43 8.54
C LEU A 37 1.73 21.97 7.30
N LEU A 38 1.23 21.75 6.09
CA LEU A 38 1.93 22.16 4.87
C LEU A 38 1.48 23.52 4.32
N PHE A 39 0.29 24.00 4.68
CA PHE A 39 -0.25 25.26 4.15
C PHE A 39 -0.13 26.45 5.11
N VAL A 40 -0.21 26.23 6.43
CA VAL A 40 -0.29 27.34 7.39
C VAL A 40 1.10 27.88 7.75
N GLU A 41 1.42 29.10 7.33
CA GLU A 41 2.72 29.74 7.58
C GLU A 41 2.97 30.14 9.04
N SER A 42 1.93 30.41 9.82
CA SER A 42 2.08 30.89 11.19
C SER A 42 2.55 29.78 12.14
N SER A 43 3.66 30.01 12.85
CA SER A 43 4.16 29.08 13.88
C SER A 43 3.23 29.00 15.10
N GLU A 44 2.48 30.07 15.41
CA GLU A 44 1.49 30.08 16.49
C GLU A 44 0.40 29.03 16.26
N TYR A 45 0.08 28.75 15.00
CA TYR A 45 -0.92 27.75 14.63
C TYR A 45 -0.54 26.35 15.09
N LEU A 46 0.75 25.99 15.15
CA LEU A 46 1.19 24.65 15.59
C LEU A 46 0.74 24.36 17.03
N SER A 47 0.76 25.37 17.91
CA SER A 47 0.27 25.25 19.29
C SER A 47 -1.25 25.07 19.38
N VAL A 48 -1.99 25.59 18.39
CA VAL A 48 -3.44 25.41 18.29
C VAL A 48 -3.75 24.05 17.69
N PHE A 49 -3.01 23.65 16.65
CA PHE A 49 -3.11 22.36 15.98
C PHE A 49 -2.94 21.19 16.96
N GLN A 50 -1.93 21.24 17.84
CA GLN A 50 -1.72 20.22 18.88
C GLN A 50 -2.97 19.98 19.76
N LYS A 51 -3.81 21.00 19.97
CA LYS A 51 -5.02 20.88 20.79
C LYS A 51 -6.15 20.11 20.10
N PHE A 52 -6.09 19.96 18.77
CA PHE A 52 -7.05 19.15 18.00
C PHE A 52 -6.66 17.68 17.93
N LEU A 53 -5.41 17.34 18.22
CA LEU A 53 -4.95 15.96 18.27
C LEU A 53 -5.53 15.25 19.52
N PRO A 54 -5.94 13.97 19.41
CA PRO A 54 -6.50 13.23 20.53
C PRO A 54 -5.53 13.20 21.70
N VAL A 55 -5.98 13.52 22.91
CA VAL A 55 -5.19 13.28 24.13
C VAL A 55 -5.12 11.78 24.44
N ASP A 56 -6.15 11.05 24.03
CA ASP A 56 -6.18 9.59 24.10
C ASP A 56 -5.26 8.99 23.03
N PHE A 57 -4.13 8.45 23.48
CA PHE A 57 -3.15 7.81 22.63
C PHE A 57 -3.69 6.57 21.91
N GLU A 58 -4.75 5.92 22.40
CA GLU A 58 -5.35 4.77 21.72
C GLU A 58 -6.10 5.15 20.44
N LYS A 59 -6.40 6.44 20.26
CA LYS A 59 -7.05 7.01 19.07
C LYS A 59 -6.06 7.64 18.08
N ARG A 60 -4.75 7.54 18.35
CA ARG A 60 -3.69 8.08 17.49
C ARG A 60 -3.17 7.00 16.54
N SER A 61 -2.64 7.44 15.40
CA SER A 61 -1.86 6.61 14.49
C SER A 61 -0.37 6.88 14.65
N TYR A 62 0.43 5.83 14.54
CA TYR A 62 1.88 5.94 14.54
C TYR A 62 2.38 6.79 13.36
N VAL A 63 1.83 6.59 12.16
CA VAL A 63 2.20 7.36 10.96
C VAL A 63 1.99 8.85 11.19
N ILE A 64 0.81 9.24 11.67
CA ILE A 64 0.49 10.65 11.87
C ILE A 64 1.30 11.25 13.01
N ASP A 65 1.46 10.56 14.14
CA ASP A 65 2.30 11.04 15.24
C ASP A 65 3.76 11.24 14.80
N LEU A 66 4.30 10.31 14.00
CA LEU A 66 5.63 10.41 13.44
C LEU A 66 5.77 11.65 12.54
N LEU A 67 4.81 11.87 11.65
CA LEU A 67 4.83 13.00 10.72
C LEU A 67 4.63 14.34 11.47
N VAL A 68 3.69 14.42 12.40
CA VAL A 68 3.49 15.62 13.25
C VAL A 68 4.76 15.96 14.02
N LYS A 69 5.45 14.95 14.59
CA LYS A 69 6.70 15.15 15.33
C LYS A 69 7.79 15.83 14.49
N ALA A 70 7.82 15.59 13.18
CA ALA A 70 8.78 16.25 12.28
C ALA A 70 8.56 17.77 12.14
N PHE A 71 7.34 18.25 12.41
CA PHE A 71 7.02 19.68 12.41
C PHE A 71 6.94 20.26 13.82
N ILE A 72 6.74 19.40 14.82
CA ILE A 72 6.56 19.80 16.21
C ILE A 72 7.43 18.90 17.12
N PRO A 73 8.70 19.27 17.38
CA PRO A 73 9.69 18.38 18.02
C PRO A 73 9.30 17.83 19.39
N ASP A 74 8.55 18.61 20.17
CA ASP A 74 8.06 18.25 21.50
C ASP A 74 6.80 17.37 21.47
N HIS A 75 6.26 17.06 20.28
CA HIS A 75 5.16 16.10 20.14
C HIS A 75 5.58 14.73 20.66
N ALA A 76 4.78 14.22 21.61
CA ALA A 76 5.00 12.95 22.27
C ALA A 76 4.39 11.80 21.46
N LEU A 77 5.19 10.76 21.24
CA LEU A 77 4.74 9.51 20.63
C LEU A 77 4.06 8.62 21.67
N ALA A 78 3.01 7.92 21.27
CA ALA A 78 2.38 6.90 22.09
C ALA A 78 3.34 5.72 22.35
N LYS A 79 3.13 5.01 23.47
CA LYS A 79 3.83 3.75 23.74
C LYS A 79 3.23 2.56 22.97
N LYS A 80 1.97 2.67 22.57
CA LYS A 80 1.20 1.65 21.85
C LYS A 80 0.22 2.34 20.91
N TYR A 81 0.05 1.76 19.73
CA TYR A 81 -0.87 2.22 18.71
C TYR A 81 -1.85 1.10 18.38
N LYS A 82 -3.10 1.46 18.07
CA LYS A 82 -4.09 0.54 17.50
C LYS A 82 -4.21 0.86 16.02
N THR A 83 -4.10 -0.18 15.20
CA THR A 83 -4.28 -0.08 13.75
C THR A 83 -5.26 -1.17 13.35
N ASP A 84 -6.35 -0.78 12.70
CA ASP A 84 -7.26 -1.75 12.09
C ASP A 84 -6.75 -2.21 10.72
N LYS A 85 -7.36 -3.27 10.17
CA LYS A 85 -6.94 -3.86 8.89
C LYS A 85 -6.97 -2.87 7.71
N TYR A 86 -7.85 -1.88 7.77
CA TYR A 86 -8.02 -0.94 6.68
C TYR A 86 -6.97 0.17 6.76
N ALA A 87 -6.68 0.69 7.96
CA ALA A 87 -5.56 1.60 8.18
C ALA A 87 -4.21 0.93 7.86
N ALA A 88 -4.02 -0.33 8.25
CA ALA A 88 -2.80 -1.08 7.96
C ALA A 88 -2.52 -1.21 6.45
N ALA A 89 -3.56 -1.33 5.62
CA ALA A 89 -3.43 -1.52 4.17
C ALA A 89 -2.62 -0.42 3.47
N TRP A 90 -2.65 0.82 3.97
CA TRP A 90 -1.87 1.94 3.41
C TRP A 90 -0.76 2.41 4.34
N MET A 91 -0.93 2.31 5.66
CA MET A 91 0.08 2.73 6.63
C MET A 91 1.30 1.81 6.65
N ASP A 92 1.11 0.49 6.54
CA ASP A 92 2.21 -0.45 6.65
C ASP A 92 3.17 -0.35 5.45
N PRO A 93 2.70 -0.35 4.18
CA PRO A 93 3.59 -0.12 3.05
C PRO A 93 4.27 1.25 3.09
N PHE A 94 3.55 2.28 3.56
CA PHE A 94 4.13 3.62 3.74
C PHE A 94 5.26 3.62 4.77
N LEU A 95 5.06 3.01 5.94
CA LEU A 95 6.07 2.92 6.99
C LEU A 95 7.30 2.13 6.52
N ARG A 96 7.12 1.07 5.73
CA ARG A 96 8.24 0.33 5.12
C ARG A 96 9.02 1.21 4.16
N ALA A 97 8.32 1.93 3.27
CA ALA A 97 8.96 2.84 2.33
C ALA A 97 9.72 3.97 3.04
N LEU A 98 9.12 4.55 4.09
CA LEU A 98 9.73 5.63 4.86
C LEU A 98 10.93 5.13 5.69
N ALA A 99 10.87 3.90 6.20
CA ALA A 99 11.94 3.27 6.97
C ALA A 99 13.13 2.81 6.11
N ALA A 100 13.04 2.86 4.79
CA ALA A 100 14.17 2.61 3.91
C ALA A 100 15.33 3.59 4.18
N ASP A 101 16.54 3.14 3.83
CA ASP A 101 17.74 3.97 3.91
C ASP A 101 17.57 5.26 3.11
N ALA A 102 18.25 6.33 3.53
CA ALA A 102 18.06 7.66 2.92
C ALA A 102 18.27 7.65 1.40
N ASP A 103 19.22 6.85 0.91
CA ASP A 103 19.55 6.73 -0.51
C ASP A 103 18.48 6.00 -1.34
N HIS A 104 17.62 5.20 -0.71
CA HIS A 104 16.59 4.39 -1.38
C HIS A 104 15.16 4.82 -1.03
N ARG A 105 15.00 5.80 -0.13
CA ARG A 105 13.69 6.21 0.38
C ARG A 105 12.82 6.85 -0.70
N ASN A 106 13.40 7.63 -1.61
CA ASN A 106 12.69 8.22 -2.76
C ASN A 106 12.13 7.12 -3.69
N GLU A 107 12.94 6.11 -4.03
CA GLU A 107 12.53 4.98 -4.86
C GLU A 107 11.44 4.16 -4.18
N ALA A 108 11.57 3.89 -2.88
CA ALA A 108 10.57 3.18 -2.11
C ALA A 108 9.23 3.94 -2.03
N LEU A 109 9.27 5.27 -1.88
CA LEU A 109 8.07 6.13 -1.92
C LEU A 109 7.48 6.19 -3.34
N ALA A 110 8.30 6.17 -4.39
CA ALA A 110 7.81 6.09 -5.77
C ALA A 110 7.06 4.77 -6.02
N ALA A 111 7.60 3.65 -5.54
CA ALA A 111 6.95 2.34 -5.61
C ALA A 111 5.64 2.30 -4.81
N TYR A 112 5.61 2.96 -3.65
CA TYR A 112 4.38 3.16 -2.87
C TYR A 112 3.32 3.94 -3.67
N MET A 113 3.71 5.07 -4.26
CA MET A 113 2.80 5.90 -5.06
C MET A 113 2.28 5.16 -6.28
N LYS A 114 3.13 4.41 -7.00
CA LYS A 114 2.72 3.57 -8.13
C LYS A 114 1.63 2.54 -7.75
N ASN A 115 1.66 2.06 -6.51
CA ASN A 115 0.68 1.12 -5.96
C ASN A 115 -0.58 1.79 -5.36
N TRP A 116 -0.67 3.13 -5.36
CA TRP A 116 -1.70 3.89 -4.64
C TRP A 116 -3.12 3.40 -4.95
N CYS A 117 -3.48 3.38 -6.23
CA CYS A 117 -4.83 3.02 -6.69
C CYS A 117 -5.22 1.60 -6.25
N ARG A 118 -4.26 0.67 -6.25
CA ARG A 118 -4.46 -0.71 -5.81
C ARG A 118 -4.70 -0.78 -4.31
N MET A 119 -3.87 -0.09 -3.51
CA MET A 119 -4.02 -0.04 -2.04
C MET A 119 -5.35 0.59 -1.62
N MET A 120 -5.87 1.53 -2.41
CA MET A 120 -7.13 2.21 -2.12
C MET A 120 -8.37 1.43 -2.58
N ARG A 121 -8.25 0.50 -3.54
CA ARG A 121 -9.37 -0.29 -4.11
C ARG A 121 -10.27 -0.96 -3.06
N PRO A 122 -9.76 -1.61 -1.98
CA PRO A 122 -10.60 -2.25 -0.96
C PRO A 122 -11.57 -1.32 -0.23
N TRP A 123 -11.36 0.00 -0.33
CA TRP A 123 -12.23 1.01 0.27
C TRP A 123 -13.39 1.43 -0.65
N GLY A 124 -13.68 0.64 -1.69
CA GLY A 124 -14.65 1.00 -2.72
C GLY A 124 -14.17 2.17 -3.58
N TRP A 125 -12.88 2.49 -3.51
CA TRP A 125 -12.30 3.59 -4.25
C TRP A 125 -12.27 3.23 -5.74
N LYS A 126 -13.18 3.84 -6.47
CA LYS A 126 -13.06 4.13 -7.90
C LYS A 126 -13.12 5.64 -7.99
N PRO A 127 -12.21 6.32 -8.73
CA PRO A 127 -12.35 7.75 -8.92
C PRO A 127 -13.72 8.01 -9.57
N ASP A 128 -14.63 8.60 -8.81
CA ASP A 128 -15.85 9.18 -9.36
C ASP A 128 -15.46 10.56 -9.87
N LEU A 129 -15.12 10.64 -11.17
CA LEU A 129 -14.71 11.90 -11.81
C LEU A 129 -15.87 12.90 -11.95
N ASP A 130 -17.03 12.63 -11.35
CA ASP A 130 -18.15 13.55 -11.24
C ASP A 130 -17.84 14.68 -10.26
N THR A 131 -17.29 15.78 -10.80
CA THR A 131 -16.96 17.01 -10.07
C THR A 131 -18.17 17.77 -9.49
N ALA A 132 -19.40 17.24 -9.60
CA ALA A 132 -20.57 17.90 -9.05
C ALA A 132 -20.50 18.03 -7.50
N PRO A 133 -21.00 19.14 -6.92
CA PRO A 133 -20.99 19.35 -5.47
C PRO A 133 -21.63 18.18 -4.70
N GLY A 134 -20.87 17.60 -3.77
CA GLY A 134 -21.33 16.51 -2.90
C GLY A 134 -21.25 15.10 -3.52
N LYS A 135 -20.77 14.96 -4.76
CA LYS A 135 -20.53 13.67 -5.42
C LYS A 135 -19.16 13.10 -5.12
N ASP A 136 -18.18 13.97 -4.94
CA ASP A 136 -16.80 13.55 -4.83
C ASP A 136 -16.13 13.97 -3.51
N ARG A 137 -15.43 13.01 -2.89
CA ARG A 137 -14.55 13.22 -1.74
C ARG A 137 -13.07 13.16 -2.14
N LEU A 138 -12.78 13.26 -3.44
CA LEU A 138 -11.50 13.13 -4.15
C LEU A 138 -10.29 13.60 -3.34
N PHE A 139 -10.41 14.77 -2.72
CA PHE A 139 -9.31 15.41 -2.04
C PHE A 139 -8.84 14.63 -0.79
N CYS A 140 -9.73 14.00 -0.02
CA CYS A 140 -9.33 13.31 1.22
C CYS A 140 -8.54 12.01 0.98
N ASP A 141 -8.59 11.49 -0.24
CA ASP A 141 -7.92 10.24 -0.63
C ASP A 141 -6.60 10.48 -1.38
N PHE A 142 -6.09 11.71 -1.37
CA PHE A 142 -4.73 12.01 -1.85
C PHE A 142 -3.70 11.55 -0.82
N ALA A 143 -2.50 11.20 -1.27
CA ALA A 143 -1.40 10.68 -0.45
C ALA A 143 -0.71 11.78 0.41
N PHE A 144 -1.45 12.41 1.35
CA PHE A 144 -0.91 13.47 2.23
C PHE A 144 0.22 13.02 3.13
N GLU A 145 0.23 11.76 3.56
CA GLU A 145 1.33 11.14 4.30
C GLU A 145 2.64 11.21 3.52
N VAL A 146 2.59 11.03 2.19
CA VAL A 146 3.77 11.11 1.31
C VAL A 146 4.20 12.56 1.18
N ALA A 147 3.27 13.50 0.99
CA ALA A 147 3.59 14.92 0.95
C ALA A 147 4.18 15.43 2.27
N LEU A 148 3.61 15.03 3.41
CA LEU A 148 4.15 15.32 4.74
C LEU A 148 5.56 14.76 4.91
N ALA A 149 5.80 13.51 4.48
CA ALA A 149 7.13 12.91 4.52
C ALA A 149 8.13 13.66 3.63
N VAL A 150 7.74 13.99 2.40
CA VAL A 150 8.59 14.75 1.46
C VAL A 150 9.00 16.09 2.07
N CYS A 151 8.05 16.83 2.64
CA CYS A 151 8.32 18.10 3.31
C CYS A 151 9.12 17.93 4.60
N ALA A 152 8.84 16.91 5.40
CA ALA A 152 9.51 16.65 6.68
C ALA A 152 10.99 16.27 6.53
N TYR A 153 11.29 15.47 5.52
CA TYR A 153 12.63 14.94 5.25
C TYR A 153 13.32 15.65 4.08
N ASP A 154 12.73 16.70 3.51
CA ASP A 154 13.26 17.38 2.32
C ASP A 154 13.62 16.38 1.19
N ILE A 155 12.75 15.37 0.95
CA ILE A 155 12.97 14.30 -0.04
C ILE A 155 12.79 14.86 -1.45
N ASP A 156 13.58 14.37 -2.40
CA ASP A 156 13.35 14.58 -3.83
C ASP A 156 12.18 13.72 -4.31
N ASP A 157 11.10 14.38 -4.71
CA ASP A 157 9.84 13.79 -5.18
C ASP A 157 9.74 13.73 -6.71
N SER A 158 10.81 14.04 -7.44
CA SER A 158 10.83 14.09 -8.92
C SER A 158 10.35 12.81 -9.60
N MET A 159 10.49 11.64 -8.96
CA MET A 159 10.07 10.33 -9.50
C MET A 159 8.56 10.09 -9.46
N PHE A 160 7.80 10.89 -8.70
CA PHE A 160 6.36 10.69 -8.52
C PHE A 160 5.57 11.99 -8.39
N ASN A 161 6.18 13.15 -8.68
CA ASN A 161 5.51 14.46 -8.54
C ASN A 161 4.38 14.68 -9.55
N ASP A 162 4.33 13.88 -10.62
CA ASP A 162 3.29 13.87 -11.64
C ASP A 162 2.16 12.88 -11.32
N HIS A 163 2.28 12.12 -10.23
CA HIS A 163 1.26 11.16 -9.84
C HIS A 163 -0.05 11.86 -9.47
N PRO A 164 -1.21 11.47 -10.05
CA PRO A 164 -2.47 12.21 -9.95
C PRO A 164 -3.02 12.35 -8.52
N TYR A 165 -2.62 11.47 -7.61
CA TYR A 165 -3.04 11.46 -6.20
C TYR A 165 -1.99 12.00 -5.24
N TYR A 166 -0.86 12.50 -5.75
CA TYR A 166 0.14 13.18 -4.95
C TYR A 166 -0.23 14.67 -4.87
N PRO A 167 -0.38 15.27 -3.67
CA PRO A 167 -0.77 16.67 -3.55
C PRO A 167 0.45 17.59 -3.80
N ARG A 168 0.98 17.57 -5.03
CA ARG A 168 2.15 18.33 -5.47
C ARG A 168 2.05 19.82 -5.15
N ASP A 169 0.93 20.44 -5.49
CA ASP A 169 0.75 21.89 -5.30
C ASP A 169 0.91 22.30 -3.82
N LEU A 170 0.51 21.42 -2.89
CA LEU A 170 0.68 21.65 -1.46
C LEU A 170 2.16 21.55 -1.03
N VAL A 171 2.91 20.63 -1.63
CA VAL A 171 4.36 20.47 -1.39
C VAL A 171 5.14 21.65 -1.98
N ASP A 172 4.80 22.06 -3.19
CA ASP A 172 5.39 23.24 -3.84
C ASP A 172 5.10 24.51 -3.03
N TYR A 173 3.85 24.69 -2.57
CA TYR A 173 3.50 25.79 -1.66
C TYR A 173 4.31 25.76 -0.36
N TYR A 174 4.41 24.60 0.29
CA TYR A 174 5.16 24.43 1.52
C TYR A 174 6.64 24.85 1.33
N ARG A 175 7.29 24.35 0.28
CA ARG A 175 8.69 24.67 -0.05
C ARG A 175 8.87 26.18 -0.28
N MET A 176 7.94 26.82 -1.00
CA MET A 176 8.03 28.24 -1.33
C MET A 176 7.76 29.16 -0.14
N HIS A 177 6.78 28.83 0.72
CA HIS A 177 6.21 29.79 1.67
C HIS A 177 6.43 29.44 3.15
N VAL A 178 6.48 28.14 3.48
CA VAL A 178 6.45 27.66 4.89
C VAL A 178 7.83 27.15 5.34
N ARG A 179 8.53 26.41 4.47
CA ARG A 179 9.79 25.70 4.80
C ARG A 179 10.91 26.65 5.27
N HIS A 180 11.03 27.80 4.62
CA HIS A 180 12.08 28.80 4.88
C HIS A 180 11.69 29.84 5.93
N THR A 181 10.46 29.80 6.42
CA THR A 181 9.92 30.74 7.40
C THR A 181 9.65 30.00 8.71
N ARG A 182 8.49 29.35 8.83
CA ARG A 182 8.01 28.63 10.02
C ARG A 182 8.95 27.51 10.44
N ASP A 183 9.47 26.77 9.46
CA ASP A 183 10.23 25.53 9.69
C ASP A 183 11.73 25.69 9.41
N ALA A 184 12.23 26.92 9.31
CA ALA A 184 13.64 27.21 9.05
C ALA A 184 14.60 26.64 10.12
N TRP A 185 14.07 26.37 11.32
CA TRP A 185 14.81 25.76 12.44
C TRP A 185 15.21 24.31 12.18
N ARG A 186 14.54 23.60 11.25
CA ARG A 186 14.78 22.18 10.98
C ARG A 186 15.92 21.99 9.96
N PRO A 187 16.95 21.17 10.27
CA PRO A 187 17.98 20.80 9.30
C PRO A 187 17.41 20.04 8.08
N ILE A 188 18.13 20.10 6.96
CA ILE A 188 17.79 19.30 5.76
C ILE A 188 17.81 17.82 6.13
N ALA A 189 16.79 17.09 5.68
CA ALA A 189 16.64 15.65 5.92
C ALA A 189 16.55 15.20 7.39
N ALA A 190 16.22 16.11 8.30
CA ALA A 190 16.13 15.80 9.73
C ALA A 190 14.97 14.84 10.07
N GLY A 191 13.84 14.95 9.37
CA GLY A 191 12.63 14.20 9.69
C GLY A 191 12.19 14.42 11.15
N PRO A 192 11.65 13.38 11.83
CA PRO A 192 11.12 13.45 13.19
C PRO A 192 12.18 13.24 14.29
N GLY A 193 13.45 13.03 13.94
CA GLY A 193 14.53 12.81 14.92
C GLY A 193 14.39 11.53 15.75
N VAL A 194 13.63 10.55 15.26
CA VAL A 194 13.43 9.23 15.90
C VAL A 194 13.60 8.13 14.86
N GLN A 195 14.03 6.94 15.32
CA GLN A 195 14.05 5.76 14.46
C GLN A 195 12.62 5.38 14.06
N ILE A 196 12.40 5.18 12.76
CA ILE A 196 11.13 4.69 12.23
C ILE A 196 11.06 3.19 12.47
N ILE A 197 9.97 2.75 13.11
CA ILE A 197 9.71 1.33 13.36
C ILE A 197 8.86 0.81 12.21
N ALA A 198 9.49 0.09 11.28
CA ALA A 198 8.76 -0.60 10.23
C ALA A 198 7.83 -1.68 10.84
N PRO A 199 6.66 -1.93 10.25
CA PRO A 199 5.79 -3.01 10.69
C PRO A 199 6.52 -4.36 10.58
N PRO A 200 6.28 -5.29 11.51
CA PRO A 200 6.90 -6.61 11.46
C PRO A 200 6.58 -7.29 10.12
N PRO A 201 7.47 -8.15 9.59
CA PRO A 201 7.14 -8.93 8.41
C PRO A 201 5.94 -9.84 8.69
N PRO A 202 5.18 -10.25 7.65
CA PRO A 202 4.06 -11.15 7.81
C PRO A 202 4.44 -12.41 8.58
N LYS A 203 3.55 -12.87 9.46
CA LYS A 203 3.78 -14.12 10.20
C LYS A 203 3.73 -15.29 9.23
N LYS A 204 4.84 -16.03 9.12
CA LYS A 204 4.92 -17.24 8.29
C LYS A 204 4.72 -18.53 9.09
N ALA A 205 3.87 -19.41 8.59
CA ALA A 205 3.73 -20.78 9.03
C ALA A 205 4.95 -21.60 8.60
N ASP A 206 5.32 -22.60 9.41
CA ASP A 206 6.31 -23.59 9.02
C ASP A 206 5.66 -24.57 8.02
N LEU A 207 5.92 -24.35 6.74
CA LEU A 207 5.37 -25.13 5.64
C LEU A 207 5.70 -26.63 5.74
N ALA A 208 6.77 -27.01 6.43
CA ALA A 208 7.14 -28.41 6.64
C ALA A 208 6.35 -29.09 7.77
N LYS A 209 5.72 -28.31 8.66
CA LYS A 209 4.97 -28.82 9.84
C LYS A 209 3.46 -28.61 9.75
N THR A 210 2.96 -28.09 8.64
CA THR A 210 1.53 -27.86 8.46
C THR A 210 0.72 -29.16 8.52
N LYS A 211 -0.55 -29.04 8.85
CA LYS A 211 -1.54 -30.13 8.74
C LYS A 211 -2.63 -29.83 7.72
N ARG A 212 -2.55 -28.70 7.02
CA ARG A 212 -3.52 -28.33 5.97
C ARG A 212 -3.47 -29.35 4.83
N LYS A 213 -4.60 -29.53 4.15
CA LYS A 213 -4.76 -30.45 3.01
C LYS A 213 -5.65 -29.82 1.95
N GLY A 214 -5.60 -30.35 0.73
CA GLY A 214 -6.43 -29.89 -0.39
C GLY A 214 -6.21 -28.41 -0.68
N ILE A 215 -7.28 -27.68 -0.98
CA ILE A 215 -7.22 -26.26 -1.33
C ILE A 215 -6.58 -25.39 -0.24
N ALA A 216 -6.80 -25.71 1.04
CA ALA A 216 -6.17 -24.96 2.13
C ALA A 216 -4.66 -25.13 2.19
N ARG A 217 -4.14 -26.29 1.77
CA ARG A 217 -2.69 -26.47 1.60
C ARG A 217 -2.20 -25.77 0.36
N TRP A 218 -2.93 -25.88 -0.74
CA TRP A 218 -2.59 -25.22 -2.00
C TRP A 218 -2.45 -23.70 -1.83
N ILE A 219 -3.42 -23.05 -1.18
CA ILE A 219 -3.37 -21.62 -0.86
C ILE A 219 -2.18 -21.30 0.06
N GLU A 220 -1.95 -22.08 1.11
CA GLU A 220 -0.83 -21.87 2.03
C GLU A 220 0.54 -21.93 1.32
N LEU A 221 0.68 -22.80 0.31
CA LEU A 221 1.89 -22.90 -0.50
C LEU A 221 2.08 -21.66 -1.39
N VAL A 222 1.01 -21.19 -2.05
CA VAL A 222 1.04 -19.97 -2.87
C VAL A 222 1.35 -18.73 -2.03
N CYS A 223 0.74 -18.64 -0.85
CA CYS A 223 0.97 -17.56 0.11
C CYS A 223 2.33 -17.64 0.82
N ASP A 224 3.19 -18.60 0.47
CA ASP A 224 4.50 -18.84 1.12
C ASP A 224 4.42 -18.92 2.66
N GLY A 225 3.33 -19.53 3.15
CA GLY A 225 3.02 -19.66 4.57
C GLY A 225 2.58 -18.38 5.26
N ASN A 226 2.39 -17.26 4.56
CA ASN A 226 1.82 -16.03 5.12
C ASN A 226 0.44 -16.35 5.70
N VAL A 227 0.34 -16.33 7.04
CA VAL A 227 -0.84 -16.81 7.76
C VAL A 227 -2.05 -15.93 7.47
N ASP A 228 -1.86 -14.61 7.49
CA ASP A 228 -2.96 -13.66 7.33
C ASP A 228 -3.52 -13.70 5.90
N ALA A 229 -2.64 -13.73 4.89
CA ALA A 229 -3.05 -13.89 3.50
C ALA A 229 -3.70 -15.26 3.24
N THR A 230 -3.20 -16.34 3.87
CA THR A 230 -3.79 -17.67 3.75
C THR A 230 -5.21 -17.70 4.31
N GLU A 231 -5.43 -17.12 5.48
CA GLU A 231 -6.76 -17.07 6.08
C GLU A 231 -7.71 -16.16 5.30
N SER A 232 -7.27 -15.00 4.82
CA SER A 232 -8.15 -14.10 4.07
C SER A 232 -8.66 -14.74 2.78
N VAL A 233 -7.80 -15.45 2.04
CA VAL A 233 -8.21 -16.16 0.82
C VAL A 233 -9.13 -17.33 1.16
N LEU A 234 -8.89 -18.03 2.28
CA LEU A 234 -9.75 -19.13 2.73
C LEU A 234 -11.13 -18.66 3.21
N GLU A 235 -11.25 -17.46 3.76
CA GLU A 235 -12.54 -16.86 4.12
C GLU A 235 -13.43 -16.64 2.90
N VAL A 236 -12.82 -16.28 1.75
CA VAL A 236 -13.53 -16.09 0.47
C VAL A 236 -13.83 -17.44 -0.19
N ILE A 237 -12.81 -18.27 -0.41
CA ILE A 237 -12.90 -19.47 -1.25
C ILE A 237 -13.50 -20.67 -0.48
N GLY A 238 -13.41 -20.68 0.85
CA GLY A 238 -13.82 -21.81 1.66
C GLY A 238 -12.92 -23.05 1.46
N LYS A 239 -13.53 -24.24 1.38
CA LYS A 239 -12.82 -25.53 1.29
C LYS A 239 -13.35 -26.45 0.19
N PRO A 240 -13.42 -25.99 -1.08
CA PRO A 240 -13.88 -26.80 -2.19
C PRO A 240 -13.02 -28.06 -2.37
N ARG A 241 -13.66 -29.14 -2.86
CA ARG A 241 -12.96 -30.36 -3.26
C ARG A 241 -12.36 -30.26 -4.67
N LYS A 242 -12.90 -29.37 -5.51
CA LYS A 242 -12.52 -29.09 -6.90
C LYS A 242 -12.83 -27.63 -7.21
N LEU A 243 -12.05 -27.00 -8.07
CA LEU A 243 -12.25 -25.67 -8.63
C LEU A 243 -12.30 -25.80 -10.14
N ASP A 244 -13.52 -25.75 -10.70
CA ASP A 244 -13.70 -25.81 -12.16
C ASP A 244 -13.52 -24.41 -12.80
N ASP A 245 -13.65 -23.33 -12.02
CA ASP A 245 -13.33 -21.93 -12.36
C ASP A 245 -12.44 -21.36 -11.25
N ILE A 246 -11.33 -20.71 -11.62
CA ILE A 246 -10.37 -20.13 -10.69
C ILE A 246 -10.46 -18.60 -10.56
N HIS A 247 -11.43 -17.95 -11.22
CA HIS A 247 -11.55 -16.49 -11.23
C HIS A 247 -11.60 -15.89 -9.81
N GLU A 248 -12.54 -16.35 -8.97
CA GLU A 248 -12.68 -15.87 -7.59
C GLU A 248 -11.42 -16.16 -6.74
N LEU A 249 -10.77 -17.29 -6.97
CA LEU A 249 -9.50 -17.66 -6.32
C LEU A 249 -8.37 -16.69 -6.70
N MET A 250 -8.25 -16.37 -7.99
CA MET A 250 -7.21 -15.48 -8.50
C MET A 250 -7.45 -14.03 -8.09
N GLU A 251 -8.71 -13.59 -8.05
CA GLU A 251 -9.09 -12.29 -7.51
C GLU A 251 -8.69 -12.20 -6.03
N ALA A 252 -9.10 -13.16 -5.19
CA ALA A 252 -8.77 -13.20 -3.77
C ALA A 252 -7.24 -13.25 -3.51
N LEU A 253 -6.49 -14.04 -4.29
CA LEU A 253 -5.03 -14.12 -4.16
C LEU A 253 -4.34 -12.82 -4.60
N SER A 254 -4.79 -12.20 -5.67
CA SER A 254 -4.26 -10.92 -6.16
C SER A 254 -4.54 -9.79 -5.17
N GLU A 255 -5.75 -9.74 -4.59
CA GLU A 255 -6.08 -8.79 -3.52
C GLU A 255 -5.20 -8.98 -2.29
N ALA A 256 -4.87 -10.25 -1.95
CA ALA A 256 -3.92 -10.58 -0.89
C ALA A 256 -2.43 -10.35 -1.27
N GLY A 257 -2.15 -9.89 -2.50
CA GLY A 257 -0.80 -9.66 -3.01
C GLY A 257 0.02 -10.94 -3.28
N GLN A 258 -0.64 -12.08 -3.46
CA GLN A 258 -0.02 -13.41 -3.56
C GLN A 258 -0.02 -13.99 -4.99
N ALA A 259 -0.65 -13.31 -5.94
CA ALA A 259 -0.74 -13.75 -7.33
C ALA A 259 -0.68 -12.58 -8.33
N VAL A 260 -0.36 -12.93 -9.58
CA VAL A 260 -0.58 -12.09 -10.75
C VAL A 260 -1.93 -12.49 -11.36
N HIS A 261 -2.82 -11.51 -11.48
CA HIS A 261 -4.15 -11.61 -12.06
C HIS A 261 -4.45 -10.30 -12.81
N GLY A 262 -4.28 -10.31 -14.13
CA GLY A 262 -4.36 -9.10 -14.95
C GLY A 262 -5.02 -9.35 -16.31
N ASP A 263 -5.65 -8.31 -16.85
CA ASP A 263 -6.22 -8.32 -18.20
C ASP A 263 -5.12 -8.52 -19.27
N ILE A 264 -5.47 -9.11 -20.42
CA ILE A 264 -4.52 -9.44 -21.48
C ILE A 264 -3.63 -8.25 -21.91
N LYS A 265 -4.15 -7.01 -21.83
CA LYS A 265 -3.44 -5.79 -22.26
C LYS A 265 -2.89 -4.94 -21.12
N ASP A 266 -3.10 -5.34 -19.86
CA ASP A 266 -2.72 -4.53 -18.70
C ASP A 266 -1.31 -4.90 -18.20
N ASP A 267 -0.30 -4.50 -18.97
CA ASP A 267 1.10 -4.77 -18.67
C ASP A 267 1.59 -4.07 -17.40
N GLU A 268 1.02 -2.91 -17.08
CA GLU A 268 1.32 -2.19 -15.85
C GLU A 268 0.87 -2.97 -14.62
N THR A 269 -0.39 -3.44 -14.58
CA THR A 269 -0.90 -4.25 -13.47
C THR A 269 -0.11 -5.55 -13.31
N VAL A 270 0.19 -6.25 -14.40
CA VAL A 270 0.95 -7.51 -14.37
C VAL A 270 2.33 -7.33 -13.74
N LEU A 271 3.09 -6.31 -14.17
CA LEU A 271 4.42 -6.05 -13.64
C LEU A 271 4.39 -5.55 -12.19
N ILE A 272 3.41 -4.72 -11.83
CA ILE A 272 3.21 -4.27 -10.45
C ILE A 272 2.92 -5.47 -9.54
N GLN A 273 2.02 -6.37 -9.94
CA GLN A 273 1.69 -7.56 -9.17
C GLN A 273 2.90 -8.49 -9.02
N ALA A 274 3.69 -8.69 -10.07
CA ALA A 274 4.94 -9.46 -9.99
C ALA A 274 5.92 -8.86 -8.96
N SER A 275 6.11 -7.53 -8.97
CA SER A 275 6.95 -6.83 -7.98
C SER A 275 6.39 -6.99 -6.56
N ASN A 276 5.09 -6.84 -6.36
CA ASN A 276 4.46 -6.99 -5.04
C ASN A 276 4.64 -8.41 -4.48
N VAL A 277 4.46 -9.42 -5.33
CA VAL A 277 4.67 -10.83 -5.00
C VAL A 277 6.14 -11.10 -4.62
N ALA A 278 7.10 -10.39 -5.21
CA ALA A 278 8.51 -10.46 -4.82
C ALA A 278 8.77 -9.77 -3.46
N GLU A 279 8.18 -8.60 -3.25
CA GLU A 279 8.33 -7.81 -2.02
C GLU A 279 7.75 -8.53 -0.80
N ASP A 280 6.54 -9.09 -0.89
CA ASP A 280 5.92 -9.85 0.22
C ASP A 280 6.77 -11.06 0.64
N ARG A 281 7.53 -11.62 -0.30
CA ARG A 281 8.48 -12.70 -0.04
C ARG A 281 9.87 -12.25 0.35
N ALA A 282 10.09 -10.94 0.49
CA ALA A 282 11.38 -10.33 0.79
C ALA A 282 12.50 -10.76 -0.20
N LEU A 283 12.14 -10.86 -1.48
CA LEU A 283 13.05 -11.31 -2.55
C LEU A 283 13.85 -10.18 -3.22
N GLY A 284 13.57 -8.93 -2.83
CA GLY A 284 14.07 -7.71 -3.47
C GLY A 284 13.15 -7.21 -4.58
N GLY A 285 13.48 -6.06 -5.16
CA GLY A 285 12.72 -5.44 -6.24
C GLY A 285 12.83 -6.21 -7.57
N PHE A 286 11.74 -6.20 -8.33
CA PHE A 286 11.69 -6.70 -9.70
C PHE A 286 11.12 -5.60 -10.60
N ASP A 287 11.97 -5.01 -11.45
CA ASP A 287 11.59 -3.88 -12.30
C ASP A 287 10.99 -4.31 -13.65
N GLY A 288 11.10 -5.60 -13.99
CA GLY A 288 10.69 -6.12 -15.29
C GLY A 288 11.50 -5.59 -16.47
N PRO A 289 11.15 -5.97 -17.71
CA PRO A 289 11.77 -5.44 -18.90
C PRO A 289 11.42 -3.95 -19.12
N ALA A 290 12.44 -3.14 -19.42
CA ALA A 290 12.28 -1.71 -19.71
C ALA A 290 11.79 -1.47 -21.15
N GLY A 291 10.88 -0.51 -21.32
CA GLY A 291 10.44 -0.03 -22.64
C GLY A 291 9.55 -1.01 -23.43
N PRO A 292 9.31 -0.75 -24.72
CA PRO A 292 8.47 -1.61 -25.56
C PRO A 292 9.03 -3.03 -25.65
N PRO A 293 8.17 -4.06 -25.83
CA PRO A 293 6.75 -3.99 -26.19
C PRO A 293 5.82 -3.46 -25.08
N SER A 294 4.58 -3.13 -25.43
CA SER A 294 3.50 -2.74 -24.49
C SER A 294 2.31 -3.69 -24.66
N GLY A 295 1.42 -3.75 -23.68
CA GLY A 295 0.27 -4.66 -23.71
C GLY A 295 0.69 -6.14 -23.68
N PRO A 296 0.01 -7.05 -24.41
CA PRO A 296 0.17 -8.50 -24.24
C PRO A 296 1.61 -9.00 -24.37
N ALA A 297 2.37 -8.48 -25.34
CA ALA A 297 3.76 -8.89 -25.54
C ALA A 297 4.67 -8.48 -24.37
N ARG A 298 4.37 -7.38 -23.68
CA ARG A 298 5.09 -6.99 -22.46
C ARG A 298 4.69 -7.84 -21.27
N CYS A 299 3.42 -8.24 -21.17
CA CYS A 299 2.98 -9.19 -20.15
C CYS A 299 3.77 -10.50 -20.27
N SER A 300 3.80 -11.10 -21.47
CA SER A 300 4.59 -12.32 -21.74
C SER A 300 6.07 -12.15 -21.39
N ALA A 301 6.72 -11.13 -21.93
CA ALA A 301 8.14 -10.87 -21.67
C ALA A 301 8.43 -10.61 -20.19
N GLY A 302 7.52 -9.89 -19.52
CA GLY A 302 7.58 -9.59 -18.09
C GLY A 302 7.47 -10.83 -17.22
N LEU A 303 6.49 -11.70 -17.49
CA LEU A 303 6.28 -12.93 -16.74
C LEU A 303 7.37 -13.97 -16.99
N LEU A 304 7.92 -14.04 -18.21
CA LEU A 304 9.06 -14.89 -18.52
C LEU A 304 10.34 -14.40 -17.80
N ALA A 305 10.59 -13.09 -17.81
CA ALA A 305 11.68 -12.48 -17.06
C ALA A 305 11.52 -12.71 -15.56
N PHE A 306 10.29 -12.56 -15.04
CA PHE A 306 9.98 -12.80 -13.63
C PHE A 306 10.21 -14.26 -13.24
N SER A 307 9.76 -15.20 -14.07
CA SER A 307 10.01 -16.64 -13.90
C SER A 307 11.50 -16.92 -13.75
N SER A 308 12.32 -16.41 -14.68
CA SER A 308 13.77 -16.58 -14.67
C SER A 308 14.42 -15.95 -13.44
N TRP A 309 13.96 -14.77 -13.04
CA TRP A 309 14.45 -14.04 -11.87
C TRP A 309 14.15 -14.75 -10.55
N LEU A 310 13.00 -15.42 -10.45
CA LEU A 310 12.59 -16.21 -9.28
C LEU A 310 13.42 -17.49 -9.11
N GLU A 311 13.87 -18.11 -10.20
CA GLU A 311 14.63 -19.37 -10.12
C GLU A 311 15.91 -19.23 -9.30
N ALA A 312 16.64 -18.14 -9.52
CA ALA A 312 17.87 -17.83 -8.78
C ALA A 312 17.62 -17.60 -7.27
N ARG A 313 16.36 -17.42 -6.87
CA ARG A 313 15.93 -17.13 -5.50
C ARG A 313 15.20 -18.30 -4.84
N GLY A 314 15.18 -19.47 -5.48
CA GLY A 314 14.55 -20.67 -4.93
C GLY A 314 13.03 -20.69 -5.06
N TYR A 315 12.47 -19.96 -6.03
CA TYR A 315 11.04 -19.94 -6.33
C TYR A 315 10.76 -20.36 -7.78
N ARG A 316 9.51 -20.74 -8.04
CA ARG A 316 8.98 -21.11 -9.35
C ARG A 316 7.70 -20.33 -9.62
N LEU A 317 7.60 -19.75 -10.80
CA LEU A 317 6.35 -19.21 -11.34
C LEU A 317 5.56 -20.36 -11.97
N VAL A 318 4.27 -20.43 -11.65
CA VAL A 318 3.32 -21.40 -12.20
C VAL A 318 2.18 -20.64 -12.84
N ASP A 319 2.00 -20.83 -14.14
CA ASP A 319 0.88 -20.27 -14.88
C ASP A 319 -0.36 -21.14 -14.68
N LEU A 320 -1.53 -20.51 -14.52
CA LEU A 320 -2.81 -21.18 -14.32
C LEU A 320 -3.73 -20.90 -15.53
N ASP A 321 -4.35 -21.96 -16.05
CA ASP A 321 -5.23 -21.86 -17.21
C ASP A 321 -6.71 -21.87 -16.80
N ASN A 322 -7.39 -20.75 -17.00
CA ASN A 322 -8.84 -20.62 -16.76
C ASN A 322 -9.68 -20.66 -18.05
N ASP A 323 -9.08 -20.94 -19.23
CA ASP A 323 -9.74 -20.83 -20.56
C ASP A 323 -10.34 -19.43 -20.82
N ASP A 324 -9.69 -18.41 -20.27
CA ASP A 324 -9.97 -17.00 -20.51
C ASP A 324 -8.73 -16.32 -21.12
N ASP A 325 -8.85 -15.02 -21.41
CA ASP A 325 -7.78 -14.22 -21.99
C ASP A 325 -6.92 -13.50 -20.92
N ALA A 326 -7.17 -13.74 -19.63
CA ALA A 326 -6.44 -13.08 -18.55
C ALA A 326 -5.12 -13.79 -18.20
N TRP A 327 -4.19 -13.03 -17.65
CA TRP A 327 -2.94 -13.55 -17.11
C TRP A 327 -3.15 -14.03 -15.67
N HIS A 328 -2.98 -15.33 -15.43
CA HIS A 328 -3.05 -15.91 -14.09
C HIS A 328 -1.74 -16.62 -13.76
N ALA A 329 -1.01 -16.10 -12.78
CA ALA A 329 0.21 -16.76 -12.32
C ALA A 329 0.36 -16.70 -10.80
N VAL A 330 0.81 -17.81 -10.23
CA VAL A 330 1.16 -17.93 -8.81
C VAL A 330 2.63 -18.30 -8.67
N VAL A 331 3.19 -18.06 -7.49
CA VAL A 331 4.59 -18.35 -7.22
C VAL A 331 4.69 -19.25 -5.99
N VAL A 332 5.59 -20.23 -6.05
CA VAL A 332 5.81 -21.20 -4.98
C VAL A 332 7.29 -21.44 -4.76
N LYS A 333 7.69 -21.75 -3.53
CA LYS A 333 9.06 -22.21 -3.24
C LYS A 333 9.37 -23.47 -4.04
N ALA A 334 10.59 -23.56 -4.57
CA ALA A 334 11.04 -24.68 -5.40
C ALA A 334 10.84 -26.04 -4.70
N ASP A 335 11.11 -26.11 -3.40
CA ASP A 335 10.95 -27.32 -2.57
C ASP A 335 9.50 -27.84 -2.51
N TYR A 336 8.51 -26.97 -2.69
CA TYR A 336 7.08 -27.31 -2.64
C TYR A 336 6.41 -27.29 -4.02
N HIS A 337 7.16 -27.05 -5.10
CA HIS A 337 6.60 -26.97 -6.44
C HIS A 337 5.92 -28.28 -6.85
N ALA A 338 6.56 -29.43 -6.61
CA ALA A 338 5.97 -30.74 -6.93
C ALA A 338 4.66 -30.99 -6.16
N GLU A 339 4.62 -30.61 -4.88
CA GLU A 339 3.41 -30.71 -4.04
C GLU A 339 2.28 -29.83 -4.59
N LEU A 340 2.60 -28.59 -4.99
CA LEU A 340 1.63 -27.67 -5.59
C LEU A 340 1.00 -28.28 -6.85
N ILE A 341 1.81 -28.83 -7.77
CA ILE A 341 1.32 -29.44 -9.01
C ILE A 341 0.41 -30.65 -8.73
N GLU A 342 0.76 -31.50 -7.76
CA GLU A 342 -0.08 -32.64 -7.36
C GLU A 342 -1.43 -32.19 -6.80
N LEU A 343 -1.42 -31.15 -5.95
CA LEU A 343 -2.63 -30.54 -5.40
C LEU A 343 -3.47 -29.88 -6.50
N SER A 344 -2.85 -29.15 -7.43
CA SER A 344 -3.51 -28.55 -8.58
C SER A 344 -4.27 -29.60 -9.39
N ASN A 345 -3.61 -30.72 -9.72
CA ASN A 345 -4.23 -31.83 -10.45
C ASN A 345 -5.43 -32.42 -9.70
N THR A 346 -5.30 -32.61 -8.38
CA THR A 346 -6.39 -33.13 -7.53
C THR A 346 -7.58 -32.19 -7.48
N LEU A 347 -7.30 -30.88 -7.44
CA LEU A 347 -8.29 -29.80 -7.38
C LEU A 347 -8.84 -29.42 -8.77
N LYS A 348 -8.30 -29.99 -9.85
CA LYS A 348 -8.53 -29.62 -11.25
C LYS A 348 -8.12 -28.20 -11.65
N ILE A 349 -7.19 -27.59 -10.92
CA ILE A 349 -6.57 -26.33 -11.32
C ILE A 349 -5.57 -26.66 -12.44
N ARG A 350 -5.84 -26.19 -13.66
CA ARG A 350 -4.95 -26.42 -14.80
C ARG A 350 -3.70 -25.57 -14.65
N THR A 351 -2.54 -26.21 -14.77
CA THR A 351 -1.22 -25.55 -14.65
C THR A 351 -0.45 -25.67 -15.96
N ARG A 352 0.29 -24.63 -16.31
CA ARG A 352 1.17 -24.59 -17.48
C ARG A 352 2.57 -24.12 -17.05
N THR A 353 3.58 -24.51 -17.82
CA THR A 353 4.94 -24.02 -17.58
C THR A 353 5.12 -22.65 -18.22
N PRO A 354 5.76 -21.66 -17.55
CA PRO A 354 5.96 -20.33 -18.11
C PRO A 354 6.56 -20.33 -19.52
N ALA A 355 7.57 -21.17 -19.76
CA ALA A 355 8.23 -21.29 -21.07
C ALA A 355 7.31 -21.84 -22.18
N ALA A 356 6.21 -22.52 -21.84
CA ALA A 356 5.23 -23.00 -22.82
C ALA A 356 4.14 -21.97 -23.14
N VAL A 357 4.03 -20.89 -22.36
CA VAL A 357 2.96 -19.89 -22.46
C VAL A 357 3.49 -18.52 -22.88
N TYR A 358 4.68 -18.14 -22.40
CA TYR A 358 5.20 -16.78 -22.54
C TYR A 358 6.32 -16.64 -23.59
N ASN A 359 6.69 -17.72 -24.28
CA ASN A 359 7.72 -17.72 -25.34
C ASN A 359 7.16 -17.42 -26.74
N ASP A 360 5.85 -17.15 -26.85
CA ASP A 360 5.17 -16.89 -28.12
C ASP A 360 5.23 -15.42 -28.56
#